data_AF-A0A8D9GW49-F1
#
_entry.id   AF-A0A8D9GW49-F1
#
_cell.length_a   1.000
_cell.length_b   1.000
_cell.length_c   1.000
_cell.angle_alpha   90.00
_cell.angle_beta   90.00
_cell.angle_gamma   90.00
#
_symmetry.space_group_name_H-M   'P 1'
#
loop_
_entity.id
_entity.type
_entity.pdbx_description
1 polymer ?
#
loop_
_entity_poly.entity_id
_entity_poly.type
_entity_poly.pdbx_seq_one_letter_code
_entity_poly.pdbx_strand_id
1 'polypeptide(L)'
;MGSLRFTTVVTFLILSFLLHSPTVVEGGECFQVMNFCIGDSQCSETCLHYLGDKMVRSECEIPPLELKDPPPAHLGRMCYCYYICDKASEATM
;
A
#
# COMPACT_ATOMS: atom_id res chain seq x y z
N MET A 1 14.41 -8.73 46.57
CA MET A 1 13.31 -9.38 45.83
C MET A 1 12.63 -8.41 44.84
N GLY A 2 13.38 -7.70 43.98
CA GLY A 2 12.81 -6.70 43.04
C GLY A 2 13.23 -6.87 41.57
N SER A 3 14.20 -7.74 41.29
CA SER A 3 14.81 -7.85 39.96
C SER A 3 14.03 -8.76 38.99
N LEU A 4 13.35 -9.79 39.52
CA LEU A 4 12.61 -10.78 38.71
C LEU A 4 11.33 -10.22 38.04
N ARG A 5 10.74 -9.18 38.66
CA ARG A 5 9.54 -8.48 38.17
C ARG A 5 9.88 -7.48 37.07
N PHE A 6 11.09 -6.92 37.12
CA PHE A 6 11.55 -5.92 36.15
C PHE A 6 11.90 -6.59 34.82
N THR A 7 12.61 -7.72 34.86
CA THR A 7 12.95 -8.48 33.65
C THR A 7 11.72 -9.00 32.93
N THR A 8 10.67 -9.44 33.65
CA THR A 8 9.41 -9.89 33.05
C THR A 8 8.62 -8.76 32.39
N VAL A 9 8.59 -7.57 32.99
CA VAL A 9 7.93 -6.39 32.38
C VAL A 9 8.69 -5.93 31.14
N VAL A 10 10.03 -5.91 31.19
CA VAL A 10 10.86 -5.51 30.05
C VAL A 10 10.75 -6.52 28.91
N THR A 11 10.74 -7.83 29.16
CA THR A 11 10.51 -8.82 28.10
C THR A 11 9.10 -8.76 27.54
N PHE A 12 8.08 -8.53 28.37
CA PHE A 12 6.71 -8.34 27.86
C PHE A 12 6.60 -7.11 26.94
N LEU A 13 7.23 -5.99 27.33
CA LEU A 13 7.25 -4.78 26.51
C LEU A 13 7.97 -5.03 25.18
N ILE A 14 9.17 -5.63 25.20
CA ILE A 14 9.92 -5.93 23.98
C ILE A 14 9.14 -6.89 23.06
N LEU A 15 8.49 -7.91 23.61
CA LEU A 15 7.65 -8.84 22.84
C LEU A 15 6.44 -8.12 22.21
N SER A 16 5.84 -7.19 22.94
CA SER A 16 4.72 -6.37 22.47
C SER A 16 5.15 -5.38 21.37
N PHE A 17 6.37 -4.85 21.46
CA PHE A 17 6.96 -3.99 20.43
C PHE A 17 7.32 -4.79 19.16
N LEU A 18 7.82 -6.02 19.28
CA LEU A 18 8.09 -6.89 18.13
C LEU A 18 6.81 -7.31 17.40
N LEU A 19 5.70 -7.52 18.13
CA LEU A 19 4.39 -7.84 17.53
C LEU A 19 3.74 -6.68 16.77
N HIS A 20 4.16 -5.44 17.03
CA HIS A 20 3.67 -4.23 16.35
C HIS A 20 4.57 -3.77 15.20
N SER A 21 5.62 -4.52 14.86
CA SER A 21 6.23 -4.31 13.54
C SER A 21 5.13 -4.56 12.52
N PRO A 22 4.80 -3.60 11.62
CA PRO A 22 3.90 -3.89 10.53
C PRO A 22 4.55 -5.01 9.74
N THR A 23 4.11 -6.24 9.96
CA THR A 23 4.46 -7.35 9.10
C THR A 23 3.79 -6.99 7.79
N VAL A 24 4.53 -6.30 6.92
CA VAL A 24 4.31 -6.36 5.48
C VAL A 24 4.29 -7.84 5.19
N VAL A 25 3.08 -8.37 5.07
CA VAL A 25 2.82 -9.78 4.82
C VAL A 25 3.54 -10.04 3.50
N GLU A 26 4.58 -10.87 3.49
CA GLU A 26 5.16 -11.31 2.23
C GLU A 26 4.03 -11.95 1.42
N GLY A 27 3.77 -11.42 0.22
CA GLY A 27 2.61 -11.80 -0.59
C GLY A 27 1.36 -10.94 -0.39
N GLY A 28 1.44 -9.80 0.31
CA GLY A 28 0.38 -8.79 0.32
C GLY A 28 0.19 -8.15 -1.06
N GLU A 29 -1.03 -7.67 -1.32
CA GLU A 29 -1.31 -6.83 -2.50
C GLU A 29 -0.92 -5.38 -2.19
N CYS A 30 0.06 -4.88 -2.94
CA CYS A 30 0.44 -3.47 -2.98
C CYS A 30 -0.36 -2.78 -4.08
N PHE A 31 -0.57 -1.47 -3.95
CA PHE A 31 -1.12 -0.67 -5.03
C PHE A 31 -0.27 0.58 -5.29
N GLN A 32 -0.24 1.03 -6.54
CA GLN A 32 0.36 2.28 -6.95
C GLN A 32 -0.65 3.09 -7.78
N VAL A 33 -0.75 4.38 -7.47
CA VAL A 33 -1.54 5.33 -8.26
C VAL A 33 -0.67 5.88 -9.38
N MET A 34 -1.13 5.73 -10.62
CA MET A 34 -0.44 6.20 -11.82
C MET A 34 -1.00 7.57 -12.25
N ASN A 35 -1.50 7.67 -13.48
CA ASN A 35 -2.07 8.89 -14.05
C ASN A 35 -3.59 8.81 -14.16
N PHE A 36 -4.19 9.93 -14.57
CA PHE A 36 -5.57 9.96 -15.01
C PHE A 36 -5.83 8.92 -16.09
N CYS A 37 -6.96 8.25 -15.99
CA CYS A 37 -7.39 7.24 -16.94
C CYS A 37 -8.77 7.55 -17.49
N ILE A 38 -8.95 7.23 -18.77
CA ILE A 38 -10.23 7.38 -19.47
C ILE A 38 -11.03 6.07 -19.40
N GLY A 39 -10.37 4.93 -19.16
CA GLY A 39 -10.99 3.63 -18.98
C GLY A 39 -9.98 2.56 -18.57
N ASP A 40 -10.49 1.39 -18.20
CA ASP A 40 -9.69 0.30 -17.64
C ASP A 40 -8.64 -0.26 -18.60
N SER A 41 -8.88 -0.22 -19.92
CA SER A 41 -7.91 -0.70 -20.91
C SER A 41 -6.62 0.13 -20.92
N GLN A 42 -6.74 1.46 -20.91
CA GLN A 42 -5.60 2.37 -20.85
C GLN A 42 -4.84 2.20 -19.52
N CYS A 43 -5.59 2.01 -18.43
CA CYS A 43 -5.00 1.77 -17.12
C CYS A 43 -4.25 0.44 -17.10
N SER A 44 -4.86 -0.63 -17.61
CA SER A 44 -4.25 -1.97 -17.68
C SER A 44 -2.97 -1.98 -18.52
N GLU A 45 -2.97 -1.36 -19.70
CA GLU A 45 -1.75 -1.25 -20.53
C GLU A 45 -0.65 -0.48 -19.82
N THR A 46 -0.99 0.61 -19.14
CA THR A 46 -0.04 1.37 -18.31
C THR A 46 0.50 0.49 -17.18
N CYS A 47 -0.36 -0.16 -16.41
CA CYS A 47 0.08 -1.02 -15.31
C CYS A 47 0.96 -2.17 -15.79
N LEU A 48 0.61 -2.81 -16.90
CA LEU A 48 1.42 -3.86 -17.52
C LEU A 48 2.79 -3.35 -17.95
N HIS A 49 2.86 -2.15 -18.53
CA HIS A 49 4.12 -1.55 -18.94
C HIS A 49 5.07 -1.28 -17.74
N TYR A 50 4.52 -0.90 -16.59
CA TYR A 50 5.32 -0.56 -15.39
C TYR A 50 5.63 -1.76 -14.50
N LEU A 51 4.68 -2.68 -14.32
CA LEU A 51 4.77 -3.79 -13.37
C LEU A 51 5.07 -5.14 -14.05
N GLY A 52 4.81 -5.26 -15.35
CA GLY A 52 4.97 -6.50 -16.10
C GLY A 52 4.19 -7.65 -15.47
N ASP A 53 4.85 -8.81 -15.35
CA ASP A 53 4.27 -10.04 -14.79
C ASP A 53 3.94 -9.95 -13.28
N LYS A 54 4.35 -8.87 -12.59
CA LYS A 54 4.01 -8.66 -11.18
C LYS A 54 2.62 -8.07 -10.97
N MET A 55 2.02 -7.56 -12.05
CA MET A 55 0.68 -6.99 -12.00
C MET A 55 -0.35 -8.06 -11.69
N VAL A 56 -1.16 -7.83 -10.66
CA VAL A 56 -2.31 -8.67 -10.28
C VAL A 56 -3.57 -8.17 -10.98
N ARG A 57 -3.83 -6.86 -10.89
CA ARG A 57 -5.00 -6.20 -11.48
C ARG A 57 -4.79 -4.69 -11.62
N SER A 58 -5.68 -4.04 -12.36
CA SER A 58 -5.69 -2.58 -12.57
C SER A 58 -7.10 -2.05 -12.54
N GLU A 59 -7.30 -0.86 -11.97
CA GLU A 59 -8.62 -0.23 -11.85
C GLU A 59 -8.57 1.25 -12.24
N CYS A 60 -9.53 1.68 -13.07
CA CYS A 60 -9.69 3.07 -13.44
C CYS A 60 -10.89 3.69 -12.73
N GLU A 61 -10.65 4.34 -11.59
CA GLU A 61 -11.72 4.75 -10.69
C GLU A 61 -11.51 6.16 -10.12
N ILE A 62 -12.60 6.76 -9.68
CA ILE A 62 -12.55 8.11 -9.11
C ILE A 62 -11.94 7.96 -7.71
N PRO A 63 -10.84 8.67 -7.40
CA PRO A 63 -10.25 8.59 -6.08
C PRO A 63 -11.30 8.93 -5.03
N PRO A 64 -11.34 8.23 -3.88
CA PRO A 64 -12.23 8.59 -2.80
C PRO A 64 -11.96 10.05 -2.45
N LEU A 65 -12.95 10.91 -2.68
CA LEU A 65 -12.86 12.31 -2.35
C LEU A 65 -12.61 12.39 -0.84
N GLU A 66 -11.43 12.83 -0.43
CA GLU A 66 -11.37 13.62 0.80
C GLU A 66 -12.31 14.79 0.55
N LEU A 67 -13.45 14.81 1.24
CA LEU A 67 -14.53 15.77 1.06
C LEU A 67 -14.02 17.16 1.46
N LYS A 68 -13.22 17.75 0.58
CA LYS A 68 -12.72 19.10 0.71
C LYS A 68 -13.75 19.99 0.03
N ASP A 69 -14.36 20.85 0.82
CA ASP A 69 -15.30 21.85 0.34
C ASP A 69 -14.48 23.07 -0.15
N PRO A 70 -14.58 23.51 -1.41
CA PRO A 70 -15.38 22.98 -2.52
C PRO A 70 -14.72 21.78 -3.24
N PRO A 71 -15.50 20.89 -3.87
CA PRO A 71 -14.96 19.74 -4.59
C PRO A 71 -14.06 20.22 -5.74
N PRO A 72 -12.88 19.62 -5.97
CA PRO A 72 -12.04 19.95 -7.10
C PRO A 72 -12.82 19.71 -8.40
N ALA A 73 -12.92 20.73 -9.25
CA ALA A 73 -13.72 20.73 -10.49
C ALA A 73 -13.25 19.73 -11.58
N HIS A 74 -12.26 18.90 -11.25
CA HIS A 74 -11.68 17.88 -12.12
C HIS A 74 -11.66 16.54 -11.37
N LEU A 75 -12.83 15.94 -11.13
CA LEU A 75 -12.93 14.53 -10.77
C LEU A 75 -12.56 13.67 -11.99
N GLY A 76 -11.26 13.59 -12.27
CA GLY A 76 -10.74 12.60 -13.20
C GLY A 76 -10.63 11.24 -12.51
N ARG A 77 -10.93 10.17 -13.24
CA ARG A 77 -10.60 8.81 -12.79
C ARG A 77 -9.08 8.66 -12.77
N MET A 78 -8.56 8.03 -11.73
CA MET A 78 -7.15 7.69 -11.56
C MET A 78 -6.95 6.19 -11.80
N CYS A 79 -5.79 5.85 -12.37
CA CYS A 79 -5.41 4.47 -12.58
C CYS A 79 -4.70 3.91 -11.35
N TYR A 80 -5.22 2.81 -10.80
CA TYR A 80 -4.66 2.06 -9.69
C TYR A 80 -4.10 0.74 -10.22
N CYS A 81 -2.83 0.51 -9.99
CA CYS A 81 -2.16 -0.73 -10.36
C CYS A 81 -1.86 -1.56 -9.12
N TYR A 82 -2.40 -2.77 -9.06
CA TYR A 82 -2.20 -3.69 -7.95
C TYR A 82 -1.15 -4.73 -8.32
N TYR A 83 -0.20 -4.98 -7.43
CA TYR A 83 0.90 -5.92 -7.63
C TYR A 83 1.27 -6.63 -6.33
N ILE A 84 1.95 -7.76 -6.44
CA ILE A 84 2.44 -8.50 -5.28
C ILE A 84 3.61 -7.72 -4.66
N CYS A 85 3.51 -7.38 -3.37
CA CYS A 85 4.57 -6.70 -2.65
C CYS A 85 5.80 -7.62 -2.53
N ASP A 86 6.89 -7.30 -3.23
CA ASP A 86 8.22 -7.84 -2.92
C ASP A 86 8.95 -6.83 -2.03
N LYS A 87 9.54 -7.28 -0.90
CA LYS A 87 10.27 -6.41 0.05
C LYS A 87 11.41 -5.57 -0.58
N ALA A 88 11.81 -5.87 -1.82
CA ALA A 88 12.84 -5.16 -2.56
C ALA A 88 12.32 -3.89 -3.27
N SER A 89 11.01 -3.74 -3.49
CA SER A 89 10.46 -2.67 -4.34
C SER A 89 10.13 -1.37 -3.60
N GLU A 90 9.96 -1.40 -2.27
CA GLU A 90 9.73 -0.18 -1.46
C GLU A 90 11.00 0.65 -1.19
N ALA A 91 12.20 0.11 -1.46
CA ALA A 91 13.46 0.79 -1.17
C ALA A 91 13.97 1.71 -2.31
N THR A 92 13.22 1.87 -3.41
CA THR A 92 13.72 2.59 -4.61
C THR A 92 12.71 3.55 -5.25
N MET A 93 11.68 3.98 -4.53
CA MET A 93 10.80 5.07 -4.97
C MET A 93 10.91 6.31 -4.09
#